data_AF-A0AAV4F7F2-F1
#
_entry.id   AF-A0AAV4F7F2-F1
#
_cell.length_a   1.000
_cell.length_b   1.000
_cell.length_c   1.000
_cell.angle_alpha   90.00
_cell.angle_beta   90.00
_cell.angle_gamma   90.00
#
_symmetry.space_group_name_H-M   'P 1'
#
loop_
_entity.id
_entity.type
_entity.pdbx_description
1 polymer ?
#
loop_
_entity_poly.entity_id
_entity_poly.type
_entity_poly.pdbx_seq_one_letter_code
_entity_poly.pdbx_strand_id
1 'polypeptide(L)'
;MGGNNLPLRGGKNTLWEGGTRVPTFVYSHTLLEKPEIERNGLFHAVDWFPTFLEIAGAPSVPGIDGISQWRFLREGGSSARTEFVYNIEPNSKGAIRVGDFKFIVGRP
;
A
#
# COMPACT_ATOMS: atom_id res chain seq x y z
N MET A 1 19.10 15.88 12.42
CA MET A 1 19.15 14.62 11.64
C MET A 1 17.71 14.25 11.31
N GLY A 2 17.39 14.07 10.03
CA GLY A 2 16.05 13.72 9.54
C GLY A 2 16.06 12.41 8.75
N GLY A 3 14.88 11.93 8.35
CA GLY A 3 14.76 10.76 7.47
C GLY A 3 15.33 11.01 6.07
N ASN A 4 15.77 9.94 5.41
CA ASN A 4 16.25 9.98 4.02
C ASN A 4 15.35 9.11 3.14
N ASN A 5 14.86 9.70 2.04
CA ASN A 5 13.99 9.03 1.09
C ASN A 5 14.70 8.65 -0.22
N LEU A 6 15.99 8.98 -0.38
CA LEU A 6 16.72 8.65 -1.61
C LEU A 6 16.63 7.14 -1.91
N PRO A 7 16.34 6.74 -3.16
CA PRO A 7 16.31 7.57 -4.38
C PRO A 7 14.94 8.22 -4.69
N LEU A 8 13.94 8.06 -3.83
CA LEU A 8 12.58 8.55 -4.07
C LEU A 8 12.48 10.07 -3.91
N ARG A 9 11.70 10.70 -4.79
CA ARG A 9 11.46 12.14 -4.80
C ARG A 9 10.58 12.56 -3.63
N GLY A 10 10.87 13.71 -3.01
CA GLY A 10 10.02 14.35 -2.00
C GLY A 10 10.09 13.73 -0.60
N GLY A 11 9.13 14.07 0.24
CA GLY A 11 9.10 13.64 1.64
C GLY A 11 7.79 13.93 2.34
N LYS A 12 7.83 13.99 3.68
CA LYS A 12 6.66 14.25 4.51
C LYS A 12 5.86 15.45 3.97
N ASN A 13 4.54 15.32 3.97
CA ASN A 13 3.56 16.28 3.44
C ASN A 13 3.50 16.38 1.91
N THR A 14 4.23 15.55 1.17
CA THR A 14 4.13 15.52 -0.29
C THR A 14 3.49 14.23 -0.82
N LEU A 15 2.89 14.29 -1.99
CA LEU A 15 2.33 13.15 -2.73
C LEU A 15 3.37 12.47 -3.65
N TRP A 16 4.64 12.88 -3.59
CA TRP A 16 5.74 12.18 -4.25
C TRP A 16 6.03 10.83 -3.57
N GLU A 17 6.74 9.94 -4.28
CA GLU A 17 7.04 8.61 -3.74
C GLU A 17 7.77 8.64 -2.39
N GLY A 18 8.68 9.58 -2.15
CA GLY A 18 9.36 9.73 -0.86
C GLY A 18 8.44 10.20 0.27
N GLY A 19 7.26 10.74 -0.03
CA GLY A 19 6.24 11.08 0.94
C GLY A 19 5.24 9.96 1.24
N THR A 20 5.08 9.00 0.31
CA THR A 20 3.96 8.05 0.35
C THR A 20 4.37 6.57 0.25
N ARG A 21 5.53 6.25 -0.31
CA ARG A 21 6.05 4.88 -0.42
C ARG A 21 6.97 4.63 0.77
N VAL A 22 6.55 3.72 1.64
CA VAL A 22 7.26 3.41 2.89
C VAL A 22 7.84 1.99 2.86
N PRO A 23 8.97 1.74 3.56
CA PRO A 23 9.42 0.38 3.79
C PRO A 23 8.33 -0.43 4.48
N THR A 24 8.12 -1.67 4.05
CA THR A 24 7.10 -2.56 4.61
C THR A 24 7.61 -3.99 4.51
N PHE A 25 7.51 -4.74 5.61
CA PHE A 25 7.85 -6.15 5.67
C PHE A 25 6.83 -6.89 6.53
N VAL A 26 6.64 -8.17 6.23
CA VAL A 26 5.82 -9.09 7.03
C VAL A 26 6.71 -10.26 7.42
N TYR A 27 6.56 -10.73 8.65
CA TYR A 27 7.32 -11.84 9.16
C TYR A 27 6.39 -12.83 9.87
N SER A 28 6.50 -14.10 9.53
CA SER A 28 5.92 -15.19 10.30
C SER A 28 6.58 -16.50 9.94
N HIS A 29 6.85 -17.33 10.94
CA HIS A 29 7.35 -18.69 10.75
C HIS A 29 6.26 -19.70 10.35
N THR A 30 4.99 -19.37 10.59
CA THR A 30 3.88 -20.33 10.49
C THR A 30 2.82 -19.92 9.48
N LEU A 31 2.75 -18.62 9.15
CA LEU A 31 1.66 -18.09 8.33
C LEU A 31 2.07 -17.86 6.87
N LEU A 32 3.36 -17.71 6.57
CA LEU A 32 3.84 -17.43 5.21
C LEU A 32 4.36 -18.71 4.55
N GLU A 33 3.81 -19.07 3.39
CA GLU A 33 4.27 -20.23 2.60
C GLU A 33 5.51 -19.89 1.77
N LYS A 34 5.69 -18.60 1.43
CA LYS A 34 6.84 -18.09 0.69
C LYS A 34 7.45 -16.86 1.38
N PRO A 35 8.15 -17.04 2.52
CA PRO A 35 8.63 -15.95 3.36
C PRO A 35 9.81 -15.14 2.78
N GLU A 36 10.55 -15.69 1.82
CA GLU A 36 11.83 -15.11 1.34
C GLU A 36 11.73 -14.36 0.00
N ILE A 37 10.53 -13.91 -0.37
CA ILE A 37 10.29 -13.31 -1.70
C ILE A 37 9.93 -11.83 -1.58
N GLU A 38 10.59 -11.00 -2.38
CA GLU A 38 10.18 -9.63 -2.63
C GLU A 38 8.84 -9.60 -3.38
N ARG A 39 7.89 -8.84 -2.83
CA ARG A 39 6.51 -8.78 -3.31
C ARG A 39 6.25 -7.45 -4.02
N ASN A 40 6.34 -7.46 -5.35
CA ASN A 40 6.21 -6.27 -6.20
C ASN A 40 4.77 -5.89 -6.58
N GLY A 41 3.82 -6.04 -5.65
CA GLY A 41 2.41 -5.70 -5.86
C GLY A 41 2.00 -4.40 -5.15
N LEU A 42 0.93 -3.74 -5.62
CA LEU A 42 0.40 -2.58 -4.93
C LEU A 42 -0.17 -2.99 -3.56
N PHE A 43 0.23 -2.30 -2.51
CA PHE A 43 -0.27 -2.48 -1.16
C PHE A 43 -0.47 -1.11 -0.53
N HIS A 44 -1.63 -0.86 0.06
CA HIS A 44 -1.94 0.41 0.72
C HIS A 44 -2.19 0.22 2.21
N ALA A 45 -1.96 1.25 3.03
CA ALA A 45 -2.12 1.15 4.48
C ALA A 45 -3.53 0.68 4.91
N VAL A 46 -4.55 1.00 4.13
CA VAL A 46 -5.95 0.58 4.36
C VAL A 46 -6.18 -0.91 4.14
N ASP A 47 -5.29 -1.62 3.44
CA ASP A 47 -5.39 -3.06 3.19
C ASP A 47 -5.10 -3.89 4.44
N TRP A 48 -4.37 -3.33 5.42
CA TRP A 48 -4.02 -4.05 6.65
C TRP A 48 -5.25 -4.51 7.41
N PHE A 49 -6.27 -3.66 7.53
CA PHE A 49 -7.47 -3.98 8.28
C PHE A 49 -8.19 -5.23 7.75
N PRO A 50 -8.65 -5.29 6.48
CA PRO A 50 -9.28 -6.50 5.95
C PRO A 50 -8.33 -7.69 5.84
N THR A 51 -7.02 -7.45 5.65
CA THR A 51 -6.02 -8.54 5.66
C THR A 51 -5.94 -9.22 7.02
N PHE A 52 -5.95 -8.45 8.12
CA PHE A 52 -5.95 -9.02 9.46
C PHE A 52 -7.28 -9.67 9.83
N LEU A 53 -8.41 -9.15 9.35
CA LEU A 53 -9.71 -9.83 9.51
C LEU A 53 -9.68 -11.23 8.90
N GLU A 54 -9.17 -11.36 7.67
CA GLU A 54 -9.05 -12.66 7.00
C GLU A 54 -8.11 -13.60 7.75
N ILE A 55 -6.94 -13.12 8.20
CA ILE A 55 -5.99 -13.91 9.01
C ILE A 55 -6.64 -14.40 10.30
N ALA A 56 -7.46 -13.57 10.95
CA ALA A 56 -8.13 -13.90 12.21
C ALA A 56 -9.37 -14.79 12.02
N GLY A 57 -9.80 -15.06 10.78
CA GLY A 57 -11.07 -15.72 10.50
C GLY A 57 -12.30 -14.89 10.90
N ALA A 58 -12.13 -13.57 11.00
CA ALA A 58 -13.21 -12.64 11.36
C ALA A 58 -14.07 -12.29 10.14
N PRO A 59 -15.35 -11.90 10.33
CA PRO A 59 -16.21 -11.48 9.24
C PRO A 59 -15.68 -10.24 8.51
N SER A 60 -15.91 -10.17 7.20
CA SER A 60 -15.62 -8.99 6.39
C SER A 60 -16.48 -7.80 6.79
N VAL A 61 -15.90 -6.59 6.74
CA VAL A 61 -16.61 -5.33 6.98
C VAL A 61 -16.88 -4.63 5.64
N PRO A 62 -18.14 -4.34 5.27
CA PRO A 62 -18.46 -3.63 4.03
C PRO A 62 -18.18 -2.13 4.15
N GLY A 63 -18.05 -1.45 3.01
CA GLY A 63 -17.94 0.02 2.96
C GLY A 63 -16.57 0.57 3.35
N ILE A 64 -15.51 -0.24 3.26
CA ILE A 64 -14.11 0.17 3.48
C ILE A 64 -13.33 0.18 2.16
N ASP A 65 -12.28 0.99 2.08
CA ASP A 65 -11.42 1.09 0.89
C ASP A 65 -10.37 -0.03 0.79
N GLY A 66 -10.17 -0.78 1.88
CA GLY A 66 -9.20 -1.86 1.98
C GLY A 66 -9.65 -3.12 1.27
N ILE A 67 -8.68 -3.83 0.70
CA ILE A 67 -8.87 -5.16 0.11
C ILE A 67 -7.92 -6.10 0.84
N SER A 68 -8.38 -7.28 1.22
CA SER A 68 -7.48 -8.25 1.84
C SER A 68 -6.39 -8.67 0.86
N GLN A 69 -5.15 -8.59 1.32
CA GLN A 69 -3.95 -9.00 0.62
C GLN A 69 -3.44 -10.34 1.14
N TRP A 70 -4.24 -11.06 1.94
CA TRP A 70 -3.74 -12.22 2.67
C TRP A 70 -3.21 -13.31 1.74
N ARG A 71 -3.99 -13.67 0.72
CA ARG A 71 -3.54 -14.61 -0.32
C ARG A 71 -2.23 -14.17 -0.96
N PHE A 72 -2.14 -12.89 -1.35
CA PHE A 72 -0.92 -12.33 -1.91
C PHE A 72 0.24 -12.52 -0.95
N LEU A 73 0.15 -12.08 0.31
CA LEU A 73 1.21 -12.18 1.32
C LEU A 73 1.61 -13.63 1.66
N ARG A 74 0.65 -14.53 1.79
CA ARG A 74 0.87 -15.95 2.15
C ARG A 74 1.49 -16.74 1.00
N GLU A 75 0.86 -16.70 -0.18
CA GLU A 75 1.10 -17.68 -1.25
C GLU A 75 2.04 -17.20 -2.36
N GLY A 76 2.14 -15.88 -2.60
CA GLY A 76 2.77 -15.38 -3.84
C GLY A 76 1.82 -14.61 -4.74
N GLY A 77 2.27 -14.37 -5.96
CA GLY A 77 1.40 -13.94 -7.05
C GLY A 77 1.16 -12.42 -7.12
N SER A 78 0.03 -12.05 -7.71
CA SER A 78 -0.35 -10.65 -7.90
C SER A 78 -1.08 -10.11 -6.68
N SER A 79 -0.87 -8.83 -6.38
CA SER A 79 -1.71 -8.11 -5.42
C SER A 79 -3.17 -8.10 -5.89
N ALA A 80 -4.09 -8.17 -4.94
CA ALA A 80 -5.52 -7.98 -5.21
C ALA A 80 -5.86 -6.52 -5.57
N ARG A 81 -4.95 -5.58 -5.30
CA ARG A 81 -5.11 -4.15 -5.54
C ARG A 81 -4.45 -3.76 -6.86
N THR A 82 -5.23 -3.09 -7.70
CA THR A 82 -4.76 -2.51 -8.98
C THR A 82 -4.71 -0.98 -8.94
N GLU A 83 -5.39 -0.35 -8.00
CA GLU A 83 -5.46 1.11 -7.89
C GLU A 83 -5.72 1.59 -6.46
N PHE A 84 -5.40 2.87 -6.20
CA PHE A 84 -5.83 3.59 -5.00
C PHE A 84 -5.63 5.10 -5.17
N VAL A 85 -6.43 5.88 -4.43
CA VAL A 85 -6.28 7.33 -4.30
C VAL A 85 -5.37 7.63 -3.11
N TYR A 86 -4.33 8.45 -3.29
CA TYR A 86 -3.48 8.89 -2.18
C TYR A 86 -4.16 9.98 -1.35
N ASN A 87 -4.74 10.97 -2.04
CA ASN A 87 -5.47 12.07 -1.44
C ASN A 87 -6.20 12.87 -2.55
N ILE A 88 -7.28 13.55 -2.19
CA ILE A 88 -7.91 14.60 -3.00
C ILE A 88 -8.13 15.80 -2.08
N GLU A 89 -7.28 16.82 -2.22
CA GLU A 89 -7.45 18.09 -1.53
C GLU A 89 -7.92 19.13 -2.56
N PRO A 90 -9.21 19.55 -2.53
CA PRO A 90 -9.75 20.50 -3.49
C PRO A 90 -8.89 21.76 -3.60
N ASN A 91 -8.59 22.17 -4.83
CA ASN A 91 -7.76 23.36 -5.15
C ASN A 91 -6.30 23.32 -4.64
N SER A 92 -5.81 22.20 -4.12
CA SER A 92 -4.46 22.08 -3.57
C SER A 92 -3.62 21.01 -4.28
N LYS A 93 -3.90 19.73 -4.02
CA LYS A 93 -3.17 18.59 -4.57
C LYS A 93 -3.98 17.31 -4.54
N GLY A 94 -3.72 16.45 -5.50
CA GLY A 94 -4.32 15.12 -5.54
C GLY A 94 -3.43 14.13 -6.26
N ALA A 95 -3.56 12.87 -5.92
CA ALA A 95 -2.88 11.80 -6.66
C ALA A 95 -3.68 10.49 -6.62
N ILE A 96 -3.62 9.77 -7.73
CA ILE A 96 -4.16 8.42 -7.89
C ILE A 96 -3.09 7.54 -8.53
N ARG A 97 -3.06 6.27 -8.14
CA ARG A 97 -2.25 5.24 -8.81
C ARG A 97 -3.16 4.19 -9.42
N VAL A 98 -2.83 3.81 -10.65
CA VAL A 98 -3.44 2.70 -11.40
C VAL A 98 -2.30 1.89 -12.02
N GLY A 99 -2.05 0.70 -11.48
CA GLY A 99 -0.92 -0.15 -11.85
C GLY A 99 0.42 0.58 -11.72
N ASP A 100 1.14 0.69 -12.82
CA ASP A 100 2.45 1.34 -12.90
C ASP A 100 2.37 2.87 -13.03
N PHE A 101 1.18 3.41 -13.31
CA PHE A 101 0.99 4.83 -13.55
C PHE A 101 0.51 5.54 -12.28
N LYS A 102 1.14 6.69 -11.99
CA LYS A 102 0.71 7.62 -10.94
C LYS A 102 0.42 8.97 -11.56
N PHE A 103 -0.83 9.42 -11.46
CA PHE A 103 -1.22 10.75 -11.87
C PHE A 103 -1.20 11.68 -10.66
N ILE A 104 -0.58 12.85 -10.80
CA ILE A 104 -0.39 13.82 -9.74
C ILE A 104 -0.78 15.21 -10.27
N VAL A 105 -1.59 15.94 -9.50
CA VAL A 105 -2.04 17.30 -9.84
C VAL A 105 -1.78 18.28 -8.70
N GLY A 106 -1.70 19.56 -9.05
CA GLY A 106 -1.60 20.66 -8.09
C GLY A 106 -0.17 20.91 -7.60
N ARG A 107 -0.01 21.20 -6.31
CA ARG A 107 1.30 21.36 -5.63
C ARG A 107 1.57 20.14 -4.75
N PRO A 108 1.98 19.01 -5.36
CA PRO A 108 2.08 17.72 -4.69
C PRO A 108 3.19 17.64 -3.65
#